data_AF-A0A957P2R7-F1
#
_entry.id   AF-A0A957P2R7-F1
#
_cell.length_a   1.000
_cell.length_b   1.000
_cell.length_c   1.000
_cell.angle_alpha   90.00
_cell.angle_beta   90.00
_cell.angle_gamma   90.00
#
_symmetry.space_group_name_H-M   'P 1'
#
loop_
_entity.id
_entity.type
_entity.pdbx_description
1 polymer ?
#
loop_
_entity_poly.entity_id
_entity_poly.type
_entity_poly.pdbx_seq_one_letter_code
_entity_poly.pdbx_strand_id
1 'polypeptide(L)'
;PASDVGNFLATLRQMGVKQILKQRDPALISAWQQWLAQLENAFLDEYMVSRGCAAPFRQRAAWYQAQALLRKALRSFARSTRSPLPELLVQEAWRVLESL
;
A
#
# COMPACT_ATOMS: atom_id res chain seq x y z
N PRO A 1 0.49 -9.67 14.22
CA PRO A 1 0.77 -8.21 14.24
C PRO A 1 1.30 -7.65 12.91
N ALA A 2 2.45 -8.12 12.38
CA ALA A 2 2.99 -7.58 11.12
C ALA A 2 2.07 -7.83 9.91
N SER A 3 1.37 -8.97 9.89
CA SER A 3 0.33 -9.27 8.91
C SER A 3 -0.84 -8.28 8.94
N ASP A 4 -1.28 -7.91 10.14
CA ASP A 4 -2.42 -7.02 10.36
C ASP A 4 -2.07 -5.59 9.93
N VAL A 5 -0.88 -5.13 10.33
CA VAL A 5 -0.28 -3.87 9.87
C VAL A 5 -0.12 -3.85 8.35
N GLY A 6 0.44 -4.90 7.75
CA GLY A 6 0.56 -4.99 6.30
C GLY A 6 -0.79 -4.93 5.58
N ASN A 7 -1.83 -5.60 6.11
CA ASN A 7 -3.19 -5.53 5.56
C ASN A 7 -3.81 -4.12 5.68
N PHE A 8 -3.55 -3.43 6.78
CA PHE A 8 -3.97 -2.04 6.98
C PHE A 8 -3.30 -1.10 5.98
N LEU A 9 -1.97 -1.14 5.86
CA LEU A 9 -1.20 -0.34 4.91
C LEU A 9 -1.62 -0.63 3.46
N ALA A 10 -1.85 -1.90 3.10
CA ALA A 10 -2.36 -2.27 1.78
C ALA A 10 -3.76 -1.70 1.49
N THR A 11 -4.55 -1.42 2.52
CA THR A 11 -5.86 -0.77 2.38
C THR A 11 -5.71 0.74 2.15
N LEU A 12 -4.79 1.41 2.85
CA LEU A 12 -4.43 2.81 2.57
C LEU A 12 -3.97 2.99 1.12
N ARG A 13 -3.03 2.16 0.64
CA ARG A 13 -2.60 2.19 -0.78
C ARG A 13 -3.73 1.97 -1.76
N GLN A 14 -4.59 0.98 -1.50
CA GLN A 14 -5.74 0.73 -2.37
C GLN A 14 -6.69 1.95 -2.44
N MET A 15 -6.89 2.66 -1.33
CA MET A 15 -7.66 3.92 -1.34
C MET A 15 -6.97 4.98 -2.20
N GLY A 16 -5.64 5.09 -2.08
CA GLY A 16 -4.83 5.96 -2.92
C GLY A 16 -4.98 5.70 -4.42
N VAL A 17 -4.79 4.45 -4.84
CA VAL A 17 -4.96 4.02 -6.23
C VAL A 17 -6.35 4.35 -6.76
N LYS A 18 -7.40 4.10 -5.97
CA LYS A 18 -8.77 4.43 -6.36
C LYS A 18 -9.00 5.93 -6.50
N GLN A 19 -8.34 6.76 -5.69
CA GLN A 19 -8.43 8.20 -5.81
C GLN A 19 -7.70 8.72 -7.05
N ILE A 20 -6.52 8.15 -7.36
CA ILE A 20 -5.76 8.46 -8.58
C ILE A 20 -6.59 8.15 -9.82
N LEU A 21 -7.30 7.01 -9.85
CA LEU A 21 -8.19 6.65 -10.97
C LEU A 21 -9.32 7.66 -11.22
N LYS A 22 -9.70 8.47 -10.22
CA LYS A 22 -10.71 9.51 -10.34
C LYS A 22 -10.12 10.87 -10.72
N GLN A 23 -8.81 11.04 -10.53
CA GLN A 23 -8.14 12.32 -10.73
C GLN A 23 -7.48 12.35 -12.11
N ARG A 24 -7.51 13.51 -12.76
CA ARG A 24 -6.86 13.73 -14.08
C ARG A 24 -5.65 14.65 -14.02
N ASP A 25 -5.50 15.40 -12.92
CA ASP A 25 -4.38 16.30 -12.69
C ASP A 25 -3.14 15.55 -12.17
N PRO A 26 -2.03 15.50 -12.94
CA PRO A 26 -0.80 14.84 -12.52
C PRO A 26 -0.16 15.44 -11.27
N ALA A 27 -0.29 16.74 -11.04
CA ALA A 27 0.28 17.41 -9.87
C ALA A 27 -0.43 16.97 -8.59
N LEU A 28 -1.77 16.89 -8.64
CA LEU A 28 -2.57 16.39 -7.52
C LEU A 28 -2.33 14.89 -7.26
N ILE A 29 -2.15 14.09 -8.31
CA ILE A 29 -1.79 12.67 -8.18
C ILE A 29 -0.44 12.52 -7.45
N SER A 30 0.58 13.26 -7.86
CA SER A 30 1.92 13.21 -7.26
C SER A 30 1.90 13.66 -5.79
N ALA A 31 1.26 14.79 -5.50
CA ALA A 31 1.13 15.30 -4.13
C ALA A 31 0.40 14.29 -3.21
N TRP A 32 -0.64 13.65 -3.72
CA TRP A 32 -1.39 12.63 -2.98
C TRP A 32 -0.56 11.38 -2.70
N GLN A 33 0.22 10.91 -3.69
CA GLN A 33 1.14 9.77 -3.50
C GLN A 33 2.20 10.05 -2.45
N GLN A 34 2.80 11.25 -2.47
CA GLN A 34 3.78 11.67 -1.48
C GLN A 34 3.16 11.74 -0.08
N TRP A 35 1.98 12.35 0.05
CA TRP A 35 1.27 12.44 1.32
C TRP A 35 0.93 11.06 1.89
N LEU A 36 0.45 10.13 1.06
CA LEU A 36 0.17 8.76 1.49
C LEU A 36 1.44 8.03 1.97
N ALA A 37 2.56 8.17 1.25
CA ALA A 37 3.82 7.56 1.68
C ALA A 37 4.30 8.10 3.03
N GLN A 38 4.17 9.41 3.25
CA GLN A 38 4.47 10.04 4.54
C GLN A 38 3.56 9.51 5.66
N LEU A 39 2.25 9.38 5.39
CA LEU A 39 1.28 8.85 6.34
C LEU A 39 1.56 7.38 6.71
N GLU A 40 1.91 6.54 5.72
CA GLU A 40 2.29 5.14 5.96
C GLU A 40 3.52 5.03 6.86
N ASN A 41 4.55 5.84 6.58
CA ASN A 41 5.77 5.87 7.38
C ASN A 41 5.49 6.34 8.81
N ALA A 42 4.77 7.46 8.97
CA ALA A 42 4.42 8.00 10.28
C ALA A 42 3.60 7.00 11.12
N PHE A 43 2.63 6.32 10.49
CA PHE A 43 1.87 5.27 11.16
C PHE A 43 2.77 4.12 11.62
N LEU A 44 3.67 3.65 10.75
CA LEU A 44 4.53 2.52 11.07
C LEU A 44 5.55 2.85 12.15
N ASP A 45 6.11 4.06 12.11
CA ASP A 45 6.99 4.60 13.16
C ASP A 45 6.29 4.58 14.52
N GLU A 46 5.11 5.20 14.61
CA GLU A 46 4.33 5.28 15.85
C GLU A 46 3.86 3.90 16.34
N TYR A 47 3.45 3.01 15.43
CA TYR A 47 3.08 1.64 15.78
C TYR A 47 4.29 0.88 16.36
N MET A 48 5.47 1.03 15.77
CA MET A 48 6.67 0.35 16.25
C MET A 48 7.11 0.87 17.61
N VAL A 49 7.08 2.19 17.83
CA VAL A 49 7.39 2.82 19.12
C VAL A 49 6.41 2.34 20.19
N SER A 50 5.10 2.47 19.96
CA SER A 50 4.06 2.12 20.93
C SER A 50 4.03 0.62 21.29
N ARG A 51 4.48 -0.26 20.39
CA ARG A 51 4.49 -1.72 20.60
C ARG A 51 5.87 -2.29 20.92
N GLY A 52 6.91 -1.45 21.02
CA GLY A 52 8.28 -1.90 21.26
C GLY A 52 8.80 -2.86 20.18
N CYS A 53 8.45 -2.63 18.91
CA CYS A 53 8.81 -3.53 17.82
C CYS A 53 10.27 -3.35 17.41
N ALA A 54 10.98 -4.47 17.20
CA ALA A 54 12.34 -4.46 16.66
C ALA A 54 12.38 -4.04 15.18
N ALA A 55 13.53 -3.54 14.71
CA ALA A 55 13.74 -3.07 13.33
C ALA A 55 13.28 -4.05 12.23
N PRO A 56 13.47 -5.39 12.33
CA PRO A 56 12.97 -6.34 11.32
C PRO A 56 11.44 -6.33 11.14
N PHE A 57 10.68 -5.76 12.09
CA PHE A 57 9.24 -5.65 11.99
C PHE A 57 8.79 -4.87 10.74
N ARG A 58 9.49 -3.78 10.41
CA ARG A 58 9.20 -2.95 9.24
C ARG A 58 9.26 -3.76 7.95
N GLN A 59 10.34 -4.51 7.76
CA GLN A 59 10.53 -5.35 6.58
C GLN A 59 9.43 -6.43 6.47
N ARG A 60 9.07 -7.09 7.58
CA ARG A 60 7.96 -8.05 7.58
C ARG A 60 6.62 -7.40 7.25
N ALA A 61 6.34 -6.21 7.80
CA ALA A 61 5.10 -5.49 7.54
C ALA A 61 4.97 -5.12 6.05
N ALA A 62 6.06 -4.67 5.43
CA ALA A 62 6.12 -4.39 3.99
C ALA A 62 5.94 -5.65 3.13
N TRP A 63 6.54 -6.80 3.50
CA TRP A 63 6.27 -8.08 2.84
C TRP A 63 4.77 -8.46 2.89
N TYR A 64 4.14 -8.32 4.06
CA TYR A 64 2.71 -8.59 4.21
C TYR A 64 1.85 -7.56 3.47
N GLN A 65 2.27 -6.30 3.38
CA GLN A 65 1.60 -5.27 2.59
C GLN A 65 1.61 -5.63 1.10
N ALA A 66 2.76 -6.00 0.54
CA ALA A 66 2.88 -6.44 -0.85
C ALA A 66 2.02 -7.69 -1.12
N GLN A 67 2.08 -8.70 -0.24
CA GLN A 67 1.23 -9.89 -0.34
C GLN A 67 -0.27 -9.53 -0.32
N ALA A 68 -0.68 -8.60 0.55
CA ALA A 68 -2.07 -8.16 0.65
C ALA A 68 -2.53 -7.40 -0.60
N LEU A 69 -1.66 -6.57 -1.20
CA LEU A 69 -1.92 -5.88 -2.46
C LEU A 69 -2.09 -6.88 -3.62
N LEU A 70 -1.23 -7.89 -3.74
CA LEU A 70 -1.36 -8.94 -4.75
C LEU A 70 -2.69 -9.72 -4.60
N ARG A 71 -3.08 -10.07 -3.37
CA ARG A 71 -4.41 -10.70 -3.14
C ARG A 71 -5.57 -9.77 -3.51
N LYS A 72 -5.45 -8.46 -3.25
CA LYS A 72 -6.46 -7.46 -3.66
C LYS A 72 -6.51 -7.31 -5.18
N ALA A 73 -5.37 -7.36 -5.86
CA ALA A 73 -5.27 -7.33 -7.32
C ALA A 73 -5.99 -8.53 -7.93
N LEU A 74 -5.69 -9.75 -7.47
CA LEU A 74 -6.34 -10.98 -7.95
C LEU A 74 -7.86 -10.94 -7.75
N ARG A 75 -8.34 -10.51 -6.57
CA ARG A 75 -9.78 -10.34 -6.33
C ARG A 75 -10.41 -9.29 -7.23
N SER A 76 -9.70 -8.23 -7.56
CA SER A 76 -10.21 -7.17 -8.43
C SER A 76 -10.28 -7.66 -9.88
N PHE A 77 -9.26 -8.40 -10.33
CA PHE A 77 -9.21 -9.02 -11.66
C PHE A 77 -10.35 -10.02 -11.87
N ALA A 78 -10.56 -10.90 -10.89
CA ALA A 78 -11.64 -11.89 -10.92
C ALA A 78 -13.04 -11.24 -11.02
N ARG A 79 -13.20 -10.01 -10.53
CA ARG A 79 -14.47 -9.25 -10.61
C ARG A 79 -14.61 -8.45 -11.90
N SER A 80 -13.51 -7.94 -12.45
CA SER A 80 -13.49 -7.15 -13.68
C SER A 80 -12.12 -7.24 -14.34
N THR A 81 -12.01 -8.11 -15.35
CA THR A 81 -10.75 -8.40 -16.04
C THR A 81 -10.23 -7.22 -16.87
N ARG A 82 -11.10 -6.24 -17.18
CA ARG A 82 -10.76 -5.03 -17.95
C ARG A 82 -10.53 -3.79 -17.08
N SER A 83 -10.69 -3.90 -15.77
CA SER A 83 -10.39 -2.78 -14.88
C SER A 83 -8.88 -2.50 -14.89
N PRO A 84 -8.43 -1.23 -14.84
CA PRO A 84 -7.02 -0.90 -14.63
C PRO A 84 -6.57 -1.13 -13.18
N LEU A 85 -7.51 -1.32 -12.23
CA LEU A 85 -7.21 -1.46 -10.81
C LEU A 85 -6.27 -2.64 -10.46
N PRO A 86 -6.41 -3.85 -11.03
CA PRO A 86 -5.52 -4.96 -10.71
C PRO A 86 -4.06 -4.66 -11.04
N GLU A 87 -3.79 -4.09 -12.23
CA GLU A 87 -2.44 -3.72 -12.65
C GLU A 87 -1.84 -2.69 -11.70
N LEU A 88 -2.58 -1.64 -11.36
CA LEU A 88 -2.11 -0.60 -10.45
C LEU A 88 -1.81 -1.16 -9.05
N LEU A 89 -2.60 -2.12 -8.56
CA LEU A 89 -2.33 -2.78 -7.27
C LEU A 89 -1.08 -3.67 -7.32
N VAL A 90 -0.78 -4.31 -8.46
CA VAL A 90 0.48 -5.04 -8.66
C VAL A 90 1.67 -4.08 -8.67
N GLN A 91 1.55 -2.94 -9.36
CA GLN A 91 2.59 -1.91 -9.37
C GLN A 91 2.87 -1.37 -7.96
N GLU A 92 1.83 -1.11 -7.16
CA GLU A 92 2.01 -0.72 -5.76
C GLU A 92 2.68 -1.81 -4.93
N ALA A 93 2.36 -3.09 -5.17
CA ALA A 93 3.04 -4.19 -4.48
C ALA A 93 4.54 -4.20 -4.81
N TRP A 94 4.92 -3.91 -6.07
CA TRP A 94 6.33 -3.79 -6.44
C TRP A 94 7.02 -2.60 -5.80
N ARG A 95 6.41 -1.41 -5.79
CA ARG A 95 6.98 -0.24 -5.13
C ARG A 95 7.26 -0.47 -3.65
N VAL A 96 6.41 -1.22 -2.96
CA VAL A 96 6.65 -1.61 -1.56
C VAL A 96 7.90 -2.47 -1.43
N LEU A 97 8.08 -3.45 -2.31
CA LEU A 97 9.22 -4.36 -2.26
C LEU A 97 10.53 -3.73 -2.73
N GLU A 98 10.49 -2.78 -3.67
CA GLU A 98 11.66 -1.98 -4.08
C GLU A 98 12.18 -1.04 -2.98
N SER A 99 11.32 -0.70 -2.01
CA SER A 99 11.67 0.17 -0.89
C SER A 99 12.26 -0.55 0.33
N LEU A 100 12.45 -1.87 0.23
CA LEU A 100 13.05 -2.72 1.28
C LEU A 100 14.57 -2.73 1.22
#